data_AF-A0A2M8NR13-F1
#
_entry.id   AF-A0A2M8NR13-F1
#
_cell.length_a   1.000
_cell.length_b   1.000
_cell.length_c   1.000
_cell.angle_alpha   90.00
_cell.angle_beta   90.00
_cell.angle_gamma   90.00
#
_symmetry.space_group_name_H-M   'P 1'
#
loop_
_entity.id
_entity.type
_entity.pdbx_description
1 polymer ?
#
loop_
_entity_poly.entity_id
_entity_poly.type
_entity_poly.pdbx_seq_one_letter_code
_entity_poly.pdbx_strand_id
1 'polypeptide(L)'
;MIAVGIVGFITFKLQTRLPYMRMLIITGILIVGVLAVLVGNTVRVMQVVGWMPIHPIEGVNLPYWLGQWFGVYPTWEGVFAQLSAVIFILGSYFFAQYLQARKREQIRHQRAIQA
;
A
#
# COMPACT_ATOMS: atom_id res chain seq x y z
N MET A 1 -13.38 -37.52 -5.89
CA MET A 1 -12.02 -37.65 -6.48
C MET A 1 -11.75 -36.65 -7.60
N ILE A 2 -12.70 -36.38 -8.49
CA ILE A 2 -12.56 -35.41 -9.61
C ILE A 2 -12.22 -33.99 -9.12
N ALA A 3 -12.89 -33.51 -8.06
CA ALA A 3 -12.65 -32.16 -7.50
C ALA A 3 -11.20 -31.98 -7.00
N VAL A 4 -10.62 -33.00 -6.37
CA VAL A 4 -9.24 -32.97 -5.88
C VAL A 4 -8.24 -32.96 -7.04
N GLY A 5 -8.51 -33.71 -8.11
CA GLY A 5 -7.69 -33.70 -9.33
C GLY A 5 -7.66 -32.33 -10.02
N ILE A 6 -8.82 -31.66 -10.10
CA ILE A 6 -8.93 -30.31 -10.67
C ILE A 6 -8.14 -29.30 -9.82
N VAL A 7 -8.32 -29.33 -8.49
CA VAL A 7 -7.60 -28.44 -7.57
C VAL A 7 -6.09 -28.70 -7.62
N GLY A 8 -5.66 -29.96 -7.68
CA GLY A 8 -4.26 -30.33 -7.84
C GLY A 8 -3.65 -29.81 -9.14
N PHE A 9 -4.35 -29.97 -10.26
CA PHE A 9 -3.89 -29.47 -11.56
C PHE A 9 -3.76 -27.95 -11.60
N ILE A 10 -4.70 -27.22 -11.00
CA ILE A 10 -4.66 -25.76 -10.89
C ILE A 10 -3.47 -25.31 -10.02
N THR A 11 -3.28 -25.93 -8.85
CA THR A 11 -2.17 -25.62 -7.94
C THR A 11 -0.81 -25.82 -8.61
N PHE A 12 -0.59 -26.97 -9.27
CA PHE A 12 0.68 -27.25 -9.95
C PHE A 12 0.96 -26.29 -11.11
N LYS A 13 -0.06 -25.93 -11.88
CA LYS A 13 0.05 -24.96 -12.98
C LYS A 13 0.33 -23.54 -12.48
N LEU A 14 -0.18 -23.18 -11.30
CA LEU A 14 0.05 -21.88 -10.68
C LEU A 14 1.46 -21.79 -10.07
N GLN A 15 1.97 -22.88 -9.51
CA GLN A 15 3.25 -22.95 -8.80
C GLN A 15 4.48 -22.94 -9.74
N THR A 16 4.31 -23.27 -11.02
CA THR A 16 5.42 -23.39 -12.00
C THR A 16 6.01 -22.04 -12.43
N ARG A 17 5.38 -20.92 -12.09
CA ARG A 17 5.81 -19.57 -12.45
C ARG A 17 5.99 -18.74 -11.19
N LEU A 18 6.89 -19.13 -10.28
CA LEU A 18 7.23 -18.33 -9.09
C LEU A 18 7.94 -17.05 -9.51
N PRO A 19 7.20 -15.92 -9.66
CA PRO A 19 7.74 -14.69 -10.19
C PRO A 19 8.24 -13.89 -8.99
N TYR A 20 9.47 -14.18 -8.56
CA TYR A 20 10.07 -13.60 -7.33
C TYR A 20 9.97 -12.07 -7.27
N MET A 21 10.07 -11.38 -8.42
CA MET A 21 9.90 -9.93 -8.49
C MET A 21 8.47 -9.43 -8.28
N ARG A 22 7.45 -10.23 -8.61
CA ARG A 22 6.05 -9.85 -8.38
C ARG A 22 5.69 -9.88 -6.91
N MET A 23 6.30 -10.78 -6.14
CA MET A 23 6.08 -10.83 -4.69
C MET A 23 6.53 -9.54 -4.02
N LEU A 24 7.66 -8.96 -4.41
CA LEU A 24 8.15 -7.70 -3.84
C LEU A 24 7.23 -6.50 -4.14
N ILE A 25 6.62 -6.47 -5.34
CA ILE A 25 5.66 -5.43 -5.70
C ILE A 25 4.36 -5.61 -4.90
N ILE A 26 3.87 -6.84 -4.77
CA ILE A 26 2.66 -7.15 -3.99
C ILE A 26 2.87 -6.81 -2.51
N THR A 27 4.00 -7.21 -1.91
CA THR A 27 4.30 -6.85 -0.52
C THR A 27 4.48 -5.35 -0.34
N GLY A 28 5.10 -4.67 -1.30
CA GLY A 28 5.19 -3.21 -1.31
C GLY A 28 3.81 -2.54 -1.27
N ILE A 29 2.90 -2.92 -2.17
CA ILE A 29 1.52 -2.42 -2.19
C ILE A 29 0.80 -2.73 -0.87
N LEU A 30 0.99 -3.94 -0.34
CA LEU A 30 0.39 -4.36 0.92
C LEU A 30 0.89 -3.49 2.09
N ILE A 31 2.18 -3.13 2.12
CA ILE A 31 2.74 -2.22 3.13
C ILE A 31 2.13 -0.83 3.00
N VAL A 32 1.95 -0.30 1.78
CA VAL A 32 1.24 1.00 1.59
C VAL A 32 -0.17 0.93 2.15
N GLY A 33 -0.90 -0.15 1.86
CA GLY A 33 -2.24 -0.39 2.40
C GLY A 33 -2.24 -0.42 3.93
N VAL A 34 -1.35 -1.20 4.55
CA VAL A 34 -1.25 -1.31 6.01
C VAL A 34 -0.93 0.03 6.65
N LEU A 35 -0.02 0.83 6.08
CA LEU A 35 0.29 2.16 6.59
C LEU A 35 -0.93 3.09 6.52
N ALA A 36 -1.72 3.03 5.45
CA ALA A 36 -2.97 3.80 5.35
C ALA A 36 -3.99 3.39 6.44
N VAL A 37 -4.10 2.08 6.73
CA VAL A 37 -4.98 1.57 7.79
C VAL A 37 -4.51 2.04 9.18
N LEU A 38 -3.20 2.03 9.43
CA LEU A 38 -2.62 2.50 10.69
C LEU A 38 -2.89 3.99 10.92
N VAL A 39 -2.75 4.81 9.88
CA VAL A 39 -3.04 6.25 9.95
C VAL A 39 -4.52 6.52 10.22
N GLY A 40 -5.42 5.83 9.52
CA GLY A 40 -6.87 5.98 9.75
C GLY A 40 -7.30 5.61 11.17
N ASN A 41 -6.78 4.50 11.70
CA ASN A 41 -7.04 4.11 13.10
C ASN A 41 -6.41 5.09 14.10
N THR A 42 -5.23 5.62 13.81
CA THR A 42 -4.58 6.62 14.68
C THR A 42 -5.42 7.89 14.77
N VAL A 43 -5.90 8.41 13.65
CA VAL A 43 -6.81 9.57 13.62
C VAL A 43 -8.07 9.27 14.41
N ARG A 44 -8.65 8.09 14.23
CA ARG A 44 -9.83 7.68 15.01
C ARG A 44 -9.56 7.67 16.51
N VAL A 45 -8.42 7.15 16.95
CA VAL A 45 -8.05 7.15 18.37
C VAL A 45 -7.92 8.58 18.89
N MET A 46 -7.26 9.47 18.14
CA MET A 46 -7.14 10.89 18.49
C MET A 46 -8.50 11.59 18.59
N GLN A 47 -9.44 11.24 17.71
CA GLN A 47 -10.82 11.72 17.75
C GLN A 47 -11.58 11.19 18.98
N VAL A 48 -11.41 9.91 19.31
CA VAL A 48 -12.06 9.28 20.47
C VAL A 48 -11.59 9.88 21.80
N VAL A 49 -10.31 10.22 21.92
CA VAL A 49 -9.77 10.89 23.13
C VAL A 49 -9.99 12.41 23.15
N GLY A 50 -10.60 12.97 22.10
CA GLY A 50 -10.92 14.41 22.02
C GLY A 50 -9.73 15.31 21.66
N TRP A 51 -8.61 14.75 21.18
CA TRP A 51 -7.43 15.52 20.76
C TRP A 51 -7.56 16.07 19.33
N MET A 52 -8.46 15.50 18.52
CA MET A 52 -8.71 15.93 17.15
C MET A 52 -10.20 16.20 16.95
N PRO A 53 -10.57 17.31 16.26
CA PRO A 53 -11.96 17.56 15.91
C PRO A 53 -12.52 16.45 15.02
N ILE A 54 -13.85 16.30 15.07
CA ILE A 54 -14.60 15.29 14.34
C ILE A 54 -15.56 16.03 13.43
N HIS A 55 -15.23 16.11 12.14
CA HIS A 55 -16.16 16.58 11.12
C HIS A 55 -16.68 15.37 10.34
N PRO A 56 -17.83 14.79 10.76
CA PRO A 56 -18.42 13.68 10.04
C PRO A 56 -18.88 14.11 8.65
N ILE A 57 -18.72 13.22 7.67
CA ILE A 57 -19.20 13.45 6.30
C ILE A 57 -20.71 13.16 6.29
N GLU A 58 -21.52 14.21 6.29
CA GLU A 58 -22.98 14.08 6.26
C GLU A 58 -23.45 13.39 4.97
N GLY A 59 -24.30 12.36 5.11
CA GLY A 59 -24.87 11.60 3.99
C GLY A 59 -24.07 10.37 3.55
N VAL A 60 -22.90 10.09 4.12
CA VAL A 60 -22.12 8.89 3.79
C VAL A 60 -22.15 7.88 4.93
N ASN A 61 -23.01 6.87 4.79
CA ASN A 61 -23.05 5.73 5.71
C ASN A 61 -22.10 4.63 5.21
N LEU A 62 -20.88 4.58 5.77
CA LEU A 62 -19.98 3.46 5.48
C LEU A 62 -20.40 2.20 6.25
N PRO A 63 -20.35 1.01 5.60
CA PRO A 63 -20.44 -0.26 6.30
C PRO A 63 -19.46 -0.36 7.46
N TYR A 64 -19.91 -0.93 8.59
CA TYR A 64 -19.07 -1.10 9.78
C TYR A 64 -17.76 -1.87 9.51
N TRP A 65 -17.79 -2.84 8.58
CA TRP A 65 -16.61 -3.61 8.22
C TRP A 65 -15.50 -2.75 7.57
N LEU A 66 -15.82 -1.64 6.90
CA LEU A 66 -14.77 -0.76 6.35
C LEU A 66 -13.98 -0.07 7.46
N GLY A 67 -14.64 0.32 8.55
CA GLY A 67 -13.98 0.84 9.74
C GLY A 67 -13.14 -0.23 10.44
N GLN A 68 -13.71 -1.43 10.63
CA GLN A 68 -13.06 -2.54 11.34
C GLN A 68 -11.79 -3.04 10.62
N TRP A 69 -11.86 -3.21 9.29
CA TRP A 69 -10.79 -3.85 8.52
C TRP A 69 -9.81 -2.83 7.93
N PHE A 70 -10.30 -1.70 7.45
CA PHE A 70 -9.50 -0.71 6.72
C PHE A 70 -9.26 0.58 7.52
N GLY A 71 -9.81 0.71 8.73
CA GLY A 71 -9.67 1.92 9.53
C GLY A 71 -10.26 3.15 8.85
N VAL A 72 -11.20 2.96 7.90
CA VAL A 72 -11.84 4.05 7.16
C VAL A 72 -13.09 4.47 7.92
N TYR A 73 -13.06 5.68 8.44
CA TYR A 73 -14.17 6.30 9.14
C TYR A 73 -14.69 7.48 8.31
N PRO A 74 -16.00 7.76 8.32
CA PRO A 74 -16.60 8.88 7.57
C PRO A 74 -16.28 10.23 8.23
N THR A 75 -15.00 10.57 8.36
CA THR A 75 -14.51 11.85 8.90
C THR A 75 -13.55 12.51 7.90
N TRP A 76 -13.67 13.82 7.74
CA TRP A 76 -12.81 14.57 6.81
C TRP A 76 -11.34 14.48 7.20
N GLU A 77 -11.05 14.56 8.49
CA GLU A 77 -9.68 14.46 9.02
C GLU A 77 -9.07 13.08 8.72
N GLY A 78 -9.85 12.01 8.88
CA GLY A 78 -9.40 10.64 8.61
C GLY A 78 -9.08 10.44 7.13
N VAL A 79 -9.98 10.87 6.25
CA VAL A 79 -9.78 10.75 4.79
C VAL A 79 -8.55 11.55 4.34
N PHE A 80 -8.40 12.78 4.81
CA PHE A 80 -7.27 13.62 4.42
C PHE A 80 -5.94 13.08 4.95
N ALA A 81 -5.92 12.57 6.18
CA ALA A 81 -4.74 11.93 6.77
C ALA A 81 -4.36 10.65 6.02
N GLN A 82 -5.33 9.78 5.71
CA GLN A 82 -5.07 8.56 4.93
C GLN A 82 -4.56 8.89 3.52
N LEU A 83 -5.16 9.87 2.84
CA LEU A 83 -4.75 10.29 1.50
C LEU A 83 -3.33 10.86 1.51
N SER A 84 -3.03 11.76 2.46
CA SER A 84 -1.70 12.36 2.59
C SER A 84 -0.63 11.31 2.91
N ALA A 85 -0.93 10.33 3.76
CA ALA A 85 -0.04 9.22 4.05
C ALA A 85 0.25 8.38 2.80
N VAL A 86 -0.78 8.00 2.03
CA VAL A 86 -0.62 7.22 0.79
C VAL A 86 0.19 8.01 -0.25
N ILE A 87 -0.11 9.30 -0.44
CA ILE A 87 0.63 10.18 -1.34
C ILE A 87 2.09 10.31 -0.90
N PHE A 88 2.34 10.47 0.40
CA PHE A 88 3.69 10.58 0.95
C PHE A 88 4.51 9.30 0.69
N ILE A 89 3.91 8.13 0.91
CA ILE A 89 4.58 6.84 0.70
C ILE A 89 4.86 6.60 -0.79
N LEU A 90 3.85 6.79 -1.65
CA LEU A 90 4.01 6.67 -3.11
C LEU A 90 5.03 7.67 -3.63
N GLY A 91 4.95 8.92 -3.17
CA GLY A 91 5.88 9.99 -3.51
C GLY A 91 7.32 9.65 -3.14
N SER A 92 7.55 9.07 -1.95
CA SER A 92 8.86 8.57 -1.54
C SER A 92 9.38 7.48 -2.48
N TYR A 93 8.54 6.55 -2.92
CA TYR A 93 8.92 5.51 -3.88
C TYR A 93 9.27 6.08 -5.27
N PHE A 94 8.49 7.01 -5.79
CA PHE A 94 8.81 7.68 -7.07
C PHE A 94 10.09 8.51 -6.98
N PHE A 95 10.28 9.23 -5.87
CA PHE A 95 11.49 10.00 -5.61
C PHE A 95 12.73 9.09 -5.48
N ALA A 96 12.60 7.96 -4.78
CA ALA A 96 13.65 6.96 -4.66
C ALA A 96 14.01 6.32 -6.01
N GLN A 97 13.03 6.07 -6.88
CA GLN A 97 13.26 5.58 -8.25
C GLN A 97 14.00 6.61 -9.11
N TYR A 98 13.63 7.90 -9.01
CA TYR A 98 14.30 8.97 -9.74
C TYR A 98 15.78 9.11 -9.33
N LEU A 99 16.07 9.02 -8.04
CA LEU A 99 17.45 9.01 -7.51
C LEU A 99 18.25 7.79 -7.97
N GLN A 100 17.64 6.60 -8.01
CA GLN A 100 18.32 5.39 -8.49
C GLN A 100 18.58 5.42 -9.99
N ALA A 101 17.70 5.99 -10.81
CA ALA A 101 17.89 6.13 -12.24
C ALA A 101 19.14 6.96 -12.56
N ARG A 102 19.28 8.14 -11.92
CA ARG A 102 20.46 9.00 -12.06
C ARG A 102 21.75 8.32 -11.61
N LYS A 103 21.71 7.55 -10.51
CA LYS A 103 22.88 6.84 -10.00
C LYS A 103 23.35 5.71 -10.93
N ARG A 104 22.42 5.04 -11.63
CA ARG A 104 22.76 4.00 -12.63
C ARG A 104 23.42 4.58 -13.87
N GLU A 105 22.98 5.75 -14.34
CA GLU A 105 23.62 6.44 -15.46
C GLU A 105 25.05 6.88 -15.15
N GLN A 106 25.30 7.42 -13.95
CA GLN A 106 26.66 7.80 -13.52
C GLN A 106 27.63 6.61 -13.48
N ILE A 107 27.19 5.46 -12.96
CA ILE A 107 28.02 4.23 -12.93
C ILE A 107 28.32 3.72 -14.34
N ARG A 108 27.38 3.88 -15.29
CA ARG A 108 27.58 3.47 -16.69
C ARG A 108 28.60 4.36 -17.40
N HIS A 109 28.56 5.66 -17.17
CA HIS A 109 29.54 6.60 -17.72
C HIS A 109 30.95 6.40 -17.16
N GLN A 110 31.10 6.09 -15.86
CA GLN A 110 32.42 5.78 -15.28
C GLN A 110 33.07 4.54 -15.91
N ARG A 111 32.28 3.50 -16.19
CA ARG A 111 32.80 2.28 -16.83
C ARG A 111 33.18 2.48 -18.30
N ALA A 112 32.49 3.37 -19.00
CA ALA A 112 32.80 3.68 -20.40
C ALA A 112 34.07 4.53 -20.56
N ILE A 113 34.53 5.21 -19.51
CA ILE A 113 35.77 6.01 -19.51
C ILE A 113 36.99 5.16 -19.07
N GLN A 114 36.76 4.02 -18.41
CA GLN A 114 37.80 3.11 -17.94
C GLN A 114 38.12 1.93 -18.88
N ALA A 115 37.45 1.83 -20.03
CA ALA A 115 37.66 0.82 -21.07
C ALA A 115 38.29 1.45 -22.32
#